data_AF-A0A8H6YP63-F1
#
_entry.id   AF-A0A8H6YP63-F1
#
_cell.length_a   1.000
_cell.length_b   1.000
_cell.length_c   1.000
_cell.angle_alpha   90.00
_cell.angle_beta   90.00
_cell.angle_gamma   90.00
#
_symmetry.space_group_name_H-M   'P 1'
#
loop_
_entity.id
_entity.type
_entity.pdbx_description
1 polymer ?
#
loop_
_entity_poly.entity_id
_entity_poly.type
_entity_poly.pdbx_seq_one_letter_code
_entity_poly.pdbx_strand_id
1 'polypeptide(L)'
;MDIDFGSRVGQLPFELAQVLNQTYFLHLLATEPETVIPDGKSLLSMMVHSRLKPQTARLSHLAQLRTNFLFNRLRKRSFHCTKGLRKPSMGLFGIRYALEALSDPTPSVQIDRLKGLLLDVREAISPLFPKNHSIITTLSAPLPPTASPLISTNLLLKEILVALRQRAAPSTTSQLARLVINTMKSIMALADTMKADLNQFVLGSMTETQLRDIVVQQAAKREKEVVLDIWGDSGKDGTERVQTLWQTWVDELEGERPSEPRDIWIRRLVQSLGSTKAVSCTMPDLNEELAHDHNRLPPQFFFAAPRLLYAQNYLQALVVAASLRSLTRLPPLSQSDSRGHDFMDRIWTLLKAEIDEEDASASTTKIINFADEVVRARRLVSVPDEREEAQLRAAVDRTLQYGDPVFLLLQKRLLAALADQLCRPRVTPDGVVNHAPERMQTGRTLGNGRADKRPRLEADAEHSLAVAMTPVKGFEDPVLVHGINEILTKVHKHIRWVDNVWFDLS
;
A
#
# COMPACT_ATOMS: atom_id res chain seq x y z
N MET A 1 -6.07 -10.75 7.18
CA MET A 1 -4.65 -10.85 6.82
C MET A 1 -3.84 -10.49 8.05
N ASP A 2 -3.82 -11.41 9.01
CA ASP A 2 -2.78 -11.41 10.03
C ASP A 2 -1.62 -12.19 9.41
N ILE A 3 -0.44 -11.58 9.35
CA ILE A 3 0.77 -12.32 8.98
C ILE A 3 1.01 -13.28 10.14
N ASP A 4 0.81 -14.58 9.91
CA ASP A 4 1.07 -15.61 10.92
C ASP A 4 2.58 -15.75 11.14
N PHE A 5 3.10 -14.86 11.99
CA PHE A 5 4.42 -14.99 12.58
C PHE A 5 4.35 -16.16 13.55
N GLY A 6 4.55 -17.38 13.05
CA GLY A 6 4.34 -18.64 13.77
C GLY A 6 4.85 -18.62 15.22
N SER A 7 4.20 -19.45 16.05
CA SER A 7 4.17 -19.54 17.52
C SER A 7 5.50 -19.51 18.34
N ARG A 8 6.63 -19.17 17.74
CA ARG A 8 7.95 -18.96 18.37
C ARG A 8 8.50 -17.55 18.21
N VAL A 9 7.80 -16.64 17.53
CA VAL A 9 8.15 -15.22 17.57
C VAL A 9 7.83 -14.70 18.97
N GLY A 10 8.86 -14.67 19.83
CA GLY A 10 8.83 -13.89 21.06
C GLY A 10 8.28 -12.51 20.73
N GLN A 11 7.22 -12.12 21.43
CA GLN A 11 6.35 -10.98 21.13
C GLN A 11 7.14 -9.83 20.47
N LEU A 12 6.98 -9.67 19.15
CA LEU A 12 7.43 -8.45 18.47
C LEU A 12 6.87 -7.28 19.27
N PRO A 13 7.67 -6.21 19.53
CA PRO A 13 7.16 -5.02 20.19
C PRO A 13 5.86 -4.57 19.50
N PHE A 14 4.84 -4.28 20.30
CA PHE A 14 3.50 -3.97 19.77
C PHE A 14 3.55 -2.82 18.76
N GLU A 15 4.41 -1.82 19.01
CA GLU A 15 4.63 -0.70 18.11
C GLU A 15 5.20 -1.15 16.76
N LEU A 16 6.17 -2.08 16.75
CA LEU A 16 6.75 -2.61 15.53
C LEU A 16 5.73 -3.43 14.75
N ALA A 17 4.96 -4.28 15.41
CA ALA A 17 3.88 -5.05 14.77
C ALA A 17 2.84 -4.12 14.13
N GLN A 18 2.47 -3.02 14.80
CA GLN A 18 1.55 -2.03 14.24
C GLN A 18 2.13 -1.34 13.00
N VAL A 19 3.42 -0.96 13.03
CA VAL A 19 4.12 -0.35 11.89
C VAL A 19 4.21 -1.32 10.71
N LEU A 20 4.55 -2.58 10.97
CA LEU A 20 4.62 -3.64 9.96
C LEU A 20 3.26 -3.86 9.29
N ASN A 21 2.20 -4.02 10.07
CA ASN A 21 0.84 -4.21 9.55
C ASN A 21 0.36 -3.01 8.72
N GLN A 22 0.63 -1.79 9.18
CA GLN A 22 0.29 -0.59 8.43
C GLN A 22 1.05 -0.50 7.10
N THR A 23 2.34 -0.85 7.11
CA THR A 23 3.20 -0.77 5.94
C THR A 23 2.84 -1.86 4.93
N TYR A 24 2.57 -3.08 5.39
CA TYR A 24 2.07 -4.17 4.57
C TYR A 24 0.72 -3.85 3.94
N PHE A 25 -0.21 -3.24 4.69
CA PHE A 25 -1.48 -2.78 4.15
C PHE A 25 -1.29 -1.76 3.02
N LEU A 26 -0.40 -0.79 3.20
CA LEU A 26 -0.07 0.19 2.16
C LEU A 26 0.59 -0.46 0.94
N HIS A 27 1.49 -1.41 1.15
CA HIS A 27 2.11 -2.21 0.08
C HIS A 27 1.05 -2.95 -0.75
N LEU A 28 0.12 -3.64 -0.09
CA LEU A 28 -0.99 -4.34 -0.76
C LEU A 28 -1.90 -3.36 -1.51
N LEU A 29 -2.23 -2.22 -0.92
CA LEU A 29 -3.06 -1.21 -1.57
C LEU A 29 -2.39 -0.62 -2.82
N ALA A 30 -1.06 -0.56 -2.84
CA ALA A 30 -0.29 -0.05 -3.97
C ALA A 30 -0.08 -1.09 -5.08
N THR A 31 0.09 -2.37 -4.73
CA THR A 31 0.42 -3.45 -5.69
C THR A 31 -0.81 -4.24 -6.17
N GLU A 32 -1.77 -4.46 -5.28
CA GLU A 32 -2.97 -5.28 -5.49
C GLU A 32 -4.20 -4.67 -4.81
N PRO A 33 -4.63 -3.45 -5.20
CA PRO A 33 -5.78 -2.79 -4.61
C PRO A 33 -7.05 -3.64 -4.65
N GLU A 34 -7.22 -4.50 -5.65
CA GLU A 34 -8.33 -5.44 -5.82
C GLU A 34 -8.48 -6.44 -4.66
N THR A 35 -7.40 -6.75 -3.94
CA THR A 35 -7.46 -7.70 -2.80
C THR A 35 -7.88 -7.03 -1.50
N VAL A 36 -7.73 -5.71 -1.41
CA VAL A 36 -7.97 -4.91 -0.20
C VAL A 36 -9.28 -4.13 -0.30
N ILE A 37 -9.60 -3.64 -1.48
CA ILE A 37 -10.77 -2.83 -1.75
C ILE A 37 -11.95 -3.76 -2.05
N PRO A 38 -13.06 -3.69 -1.30
CA PRO A 38 -14.23 -4.50 -1.59
C PRO A 38 -14.79 -4.21 -2.98
N ASP A 39 -15.26 -5.26 -3.66
CA ASP A 39 -15.86 -5.15 -4.99
C ASP A 39 -16.92 -4.02 -5.07
N GLY A 40 -16.84 -3.25 -6.15
CA GLY A 40 -17.75 -2.12 -6.40
C GLY A 40 -17.45 -0.85 -5.59
N LYS A 41 -16.41 -0.83 -4.75
CA LYS A 41 -15.92 0.39 -4.09
C LYS A 41 -14.68 0.90 -4.78
N SER A 42 -14.56 2.22 -4.89
CA SER A 42 -13.32 2.88 -5.33
C SER A 42 -12.40 3.16 -4.13
N LEU A 43 -11.11 3.30 -4.42
CA LEU A 43 -10.10 3.71 -3.43
C LEU A 43 -10.49 5.05 -2.78
N LEU A 44 -11.01 5.97 -3.59
CA LEU A 44 -11.50 7.27 -3.15
C LEU A 44 -12.66 7.11 -2.15
N SER A 45 -13.63 6.25 -2.45
CA SER A 45 -14.73 5.97 -1.53
C SER A 45 -14.21 5.44 -0.19
N MET A 46 -13.29 4.48 -0.18
CA MET A 46 -12.71 3.96 1.06
C MET A 46 -11.97 5.02 1.86
N MET A 47 -11.19 5.88 1.21
CA MET A 47 -10.44 6.96 1.85
C MET A 47 -11.34 8.05 2.46
N VAL A 48 -12.44 8.38 1.78
CA VAL A 48 -13.44 9.31 2.31
C VAL A 48 -14.14 8.71 3.54
N HIS A 49 -14.52 7.42 3.49
CA HIS A 49 -15.23 6.75 4.58
C HIS A 49 -14.35 6.43 5.80
N SER A 50 -13.07 6.10 5.61
CA SER A 50 -12.15 5.80 6.71
C SER A 50 -11.91 7.02 7.60
N ARG A 51 -11.95 8.23 7.02
CA ARG A 51 -11.81 9.49 7.75
C ARG A 51 -13.10 9.95 8.43
N LEU A 52 -14.26 9.55 7.92
CA LEU A 52 -15.55 9.84 8.56
C LEU A 52 -15.78 9.00 9.83
N LYS A 53 -15.11 7.84 9.96
CA LYS A 53 -15.36 6.86 11.02
C LYS A 53 -14.81 7.13 12.44
N PRO A 54 -13.82 8.02 12.73
CA PRO A 54 -13.31 8.12 14.11
C PRO A 54 -13.65 9.39 14.91
N GLN A 55 -14.17 10.48 14.34
CA GLN A 55 -14.23 11.76 15.09
C GLN A 55 -15.61 12.36 15.33
N THR A 56 -16.60 12.08 14.49
CA THR A 56 -17.92 12.72 14.60
C THR A 56 -18.71 12.27 15.83
N ALA A 57 -18.68 10.99 16.22
CA ALA A 57 -19.51 10.50 17.33
C ALA A 57 -19.05 10.98 18.73
N ARG A 58 -17.75 11.19 18.96
CA ARG A 58 -17.23 11.63 20.28
C ARG A 58 -16.98 13.13 20.38
N LEU A 59 -16.64 13.82 19.28
CA LEU A 59 -16.35 15.26 19.32
C LEU A 59 -17.57 16.14 19.06
N SER A 60 -18.55 15.73 18.23
CA SER A 60 -19.70 16.59 17.91
C SER A 60 -20.57 16.90 19.14
N HIS A 61 -20.89 15.90 19.96
CA HIS A 61 -21.72 16.08 21.16
C HIS A 61 -21.02 16.92 22.24
N LEU A 62 -19.71 16.74 22.45
CA LEU A 62 -18.94 17.53 23.43
C LEU A 62 -18.56 18.92 22.93
N ALA A 63 -18.33 19.11 21.63
CA ALA A 63 -18.04 20.41 21.03
C ALA A 63 -19.30 21.28 20.92
N GLN A 64 -20.45 20.73 20.54
CA GLN A 64 -21.73 21.47 20.48
C GLN A 64 -22.24 21.87 21.87
N LEU A 65 -22.09 21.02 22.89
CA LEU A 65 -22.50 21.37 24.26
C LEU A 65 -21.58 22.42 24.90
N ARG A 66 -20.27 22.39 24.65
CA ARG A 66 -19.33 23.37 25.22
C ARG A 66 -19.35 24.72 24.53
N THR A 67 -19.46 24.77 23.20
CA THR A 67 -19.50 26.02 22.45
C THR A 67 -20.77 26.81 22.79
N ASN A 68 -21.95 26.17 22.80
CA ASN A 68 -23.21 26.83 23.14
C ASN A 68 -23.27 27.30 24.61
N PHE A 69 -22.68 26.56 25.56
CA PHE A 69 -22.66 26.96 26.98
C PHE A 69 -21.72 28.15 27.25
N LEU A 70 -20.51 28.16 26.67
CA LEU A 70 -19.56 29.28 26.78
C LEU A 70 -20.07 30.53 26.05
N PHE A 71 -20.69 30.35 24.89
CA PHE A 71 -21.25 31.43 24.08
C PHE A 71 -22.40 32.15 24.79
N ASN A 72 -23.32 31.40 25.42
CA ASN A 72 -24.42 31.97 26.21
C ASN A 72 -23.93 32.69 27.48
N ARG A 73 -22.80 32.27 28.06
CA ARG A 73 -22.22 32.89 29.26
C ARG A 73 -21.45 34.19 28.93
N LEU A 74 -20.78 34.25 27.78
CA LEU A 74 -20.12 35.47 27.28
C LEU A 74 -21.13 36.52 26.80
N ARG A 75 -22.22 36.10 26.13
CA ARG A 75 -23.31 36.99 25.71
C ARG A 75 -24.02 37.65 26.91
N LYS A 76 -24.25 36.90 28.00
CA LYS A 76 -24.86 37.44 29.23
C LYS A 76 -23.95 38.38 30.03
N ARG A 77 -22.62 38.22 29.97
CA ARG A 77 -21.68 39.11 30.68
C ARG A 77 -21.29 40.37 29.90
N SER A 78 -21.25 40.30 28.56
CA SER A 78 -20.93 41.47 27.73
C SER A 78 -22.03 42.53 27.75
N PHE A 79 -23.28 42.16 28.01
CA PHE A 79 -24.42 43.09 28.12
C PHE A 79 -24.52 43.86 29.46
N HIS A 80 -23.66 43.60 30.44
CA HIS A 80 -23.69 44.29 31.75
C HIS A 80 -22.49 45.20 32.01
N CYS A 81 -21.51 45.28 31.11
CA CYS A 81 -20.28 46.05 31.35
C CYS A 81 -20.15 47.35 30.55
N THR A 82 -21.16 47.76 29.76
CA THR A 82 -21.05 48.94 28.87
C THR A 82 -22.29 49.84 28.93
N LYS A 83 -22.49 50.48 30.08
CA LYS A 83 -23.20 51.76 30.14
C LYS A 83 -22.25 52.79 30.75
N GLY A 84 -21.43 53.41 29.91
CA GLY A 84 -20.59 54.54 30.28
C GLY A 84 -19.15 54.38 29.83
N LEU A 85 -18.71 55.34 29.02
CA LEU A 85 -17.34 55.59 28.53
C LEU A 85 -16.86 54.81 27.29
N ARG A 86 -16.75 55.62 26.22
CA ARG A 86 -15.84 55.61 25.06
C ARG A 86 -15.79 54.33 24.20
N LYS A 87 -16.04 54.57 22.90
CA LYS A 87 -15.87 53.72 21.71
C LYS A 87 -15.37 52.29 22.02
N PRO A 88 -16.18 51.24 21.77
CA PRO A 88 -15.72 49.87 21.95
C PRO A 88 -14.52 49.63 21.04
N SER A 89 -13.33 49.49 21.64
CA SER A 89 -12.20 48.91 20.95
C SER A 89 -12.58 47.49 20.54
N MET A 90 -12.22 47.17 19.31
CA MET A 90 -12.68 46.06 18.47
C MET A 90 -12.26 44.65 18.98
N GLY A 91 -11.87 44.48 20.24
CA GLY A 91 -11.05 43.36 20.70
C GLY A 91 -11.74 42.01 20.92
N LEU A 92 -13.07 41.95 21.05
CA LEU A 92 -13.81 40.68 21.26
C LEU A 92 -14.68 40.26 20.07
N PHE A 93 -14.92 41.17 19.12
CA PHE A 93 -15.60 40.85 17.86
C PHE A 93 -14.62 40.19 16.85
N GLY A 94 -13.33 40.49 16.96
CA GLY A 94 -12.27 39.95 16.10
C GLY A 94 -12.18 38.43 16.10
N ILE A 95 -12.22 37.79 17.28
CA ILE A 95 -12.07 36.32 17.39
C ILE A 95 -13.21 35.56 16.68
N ARG A 96 -14.44 36.09 16.73
CA ARG A 96 -15.58 35.46 16.06
C ARG A 96 -15.50 35.58 14.55
N TYR A 97 -15.10 36.76 14.06
CA TYR A 97 -14.83 36.96 12.64
C TYR A 97 -13.64 36.11 12.17
N ALA A 98 -12.59 35.98 12.98
CA ALA A 98 -11.45 35.12 12.71
C ALA A 98 -11.85 33.63 12.63
N LEU A 99 -12.79 33.17 13.45
CA LEU A 99 -13.32 31.81 13.42
C LEU A 99 -14.09 31.48 12.13
N GLU A 100 -15.02 32.36 11.71
CA GLU A 100 -15.78 32.19 10.45
C GLU A 100 -14.91 32.43 9.20
N ALA A 101 -13.79 33.12 9.36
CA ALA A 101 -12.91 33.48 8.26
C ALA A 101 -11.70 32.53 8.13
N LEU A 102 -11.28 31.82 9.17
CA LEU A 102 -10.22 30.81 9.04
C LEU A 102 -10.67 29.64 8.14
N SER A 103 -11.96 29.37 8.03
CA SER A 103 -12.54 28.33 7.15
C SER A 103 -12.36 28.55 5.63
N ASP A 104 -11.73 29.65 5.21
CA ASP A 104 -11.38 29.88 3.80
C ASP A 104 -10.11 29.09 3.41
N PRO A 105 -10.12 28.26 2.36
CA PRO A 105 -8.98 27.43 1.98
C PRO A 105 -7.82 28.23 1.34
N THR A 106 -7.99 29.52 1.05
CA THR A 106 -7.00 30.31 0.31
C THR A 106 -5.82 30.74 1.22
N PRO A 107 -4.55 30.37 0.94
CA PRO A 107 -3.42 30.64 1.85
C PRO A 107 -3.14 32.13 2.10
N SER A 108 -3.27 32.98 1.08
CA SER A 108 -3.10 34.43 1.21
C SER A 108 -4.10 35.03 2.20
N VAL A 109 -5.34 34.56 2.12
CA VAL A 109 -6.43 34.95 3.00
C VAL A 109 -6.21 34.41 4.42
N GLN A 110 -5.72 33.18 4.56
CA GLN A 110 -5.41 32.58 5.86
C GLN A 110 -4.26 33.29 6.57
N ILE A 111 -3.19 33.69 5.87
CA ILE A 111 -2.02 34.32 6.47
C ILE A 111 -2.40 35.65 7.13
N ASP A 112 -3.11 36.53 6.43
CA ASP A 112 -3.50 37.82 6.98
C ASP A 112 -4.48 37.68 8.15
N ARG A 113 -5.32 36.64 8.12
CA ARG A 113 -6.24 36.30 9.22
C ARG A 113 -5.50 35.71 10.43
N LEU A 114 -4.49 34.86 10.22
CA LEU A 114 -3.64 34.33 11.29
C LEU A 114 -2.83 35.44 11.95
N LYS A 115 -2.34 36.44 11.19
CA LYS A 115 -1.71 37.64 11.77
C LYS A 115 -2.66 38.36 12.71
N GLY A 116 -3.91 38.58 12.29
CA GLY A 116 -4.94 39.19 13.14
C GLY A 116 -5.18 38.40 14.42
N LEU A 117 -5.34 37.09 14.31
CA LEU A 117 -5.51 36.21 15.48
C LEU A 117 -4.33 36.27 16.44
N LEU A 118 -3.09 36.26 15.93
CA LEU A 118 -1.90 36.32 16.78
C LEU A 118 -1.72 37.68 17.46
N LEU A 119 -2.12 38.77 16.79
CA LEU A 119 -2.18 40.09 17.40
C LEU A 119 -3.22 40.14 18.53
N ASP A 120 -4.42 39.59 18.31
CA ASP A 120 -5.46 39.50 19.34
C ASP A 120 -4.99 38.66 20.54
N VAL A 121 -4.37 37.51 20.27
CA VAL A 121 -3.78 36.65 21.30
C VAL A 121 -2.70 37.41 22.08
N ARG A 122 -1.80 38.10 21.37
CA ARG A 122 -0.74 38.93 21.97
C ARG A 122 -1.32 39.98 22.89
N GLU A 123 -2.31 40.75 22.44
CA GLU A 123 -2.95 41.78 23.24
C GLU A 123 -3.59 41.19 24.50
N ALA A 124 -4.30 40.06 24.35
CA ALA A 124 -4.96 39.38 25.46
C ALA A 124 -3.98 38.81 26.51
N ILE A 125 -2.82 38.31 26.08
CA ILE A 125 -1.82 37.72 27.00
C ILE A 125 -0.75 38.72 27.46
N SER A 126 -0.60 39.88 26.81
CA SER A 126 0.37 40.90 27.20
C SER A 126 0.32 41.31 28.68
N PRO A 127 -0.84 41.41 29.36
CA PRO A 127 -0.85 41.71 30.80
C PRO A 127 -0.40 40.53 31.67
N LEU A 128 -0.37 39.31 31.13
CA LEU A 128 -0.01 38.08 31.86
C LEU A 128 1.48 37.76 31.76
N PHE A 129 2.25 38.43 30.90
CA PHE A 129 3.67 38.18 30.66
C PHE A 129 4.50 39.48 30.74
N PRO A 130 5.78 39.42 31.17
CA PRO A 130 6.70 40.55 31.07
C PRO A 130 6.88 40.94 29.60
N LYS A 131 7.11 42.24 29.35
CA LYS A 131 7.32 42.76 27.99
C LYS A 131 8.46 42.06 27.24
N ASN A 132 9.45 41.53 27.96
CA ASN A 132 10.63 40.84 27.40
C ASN A 132 10.50 39.31 27.39
N HIS A 133 9.30 38.76 27.65
CA HIS A 133 9.09 37.32 27.62
C HIS A 133 9.19 36.79 26.18
N SER A 134 9.85 35.65 25.98
CA SER A 134 10.07 35.03 24.66
C SER A 134 8.80 34.98 23.82
N ILE A 135 7.69 34.52 24.40
CA ILE A 135 6.38 34.45 23.73
C ILE A 135 5.89 35.81 23.21
N ILE A 136 6.03 36.89 23.99
CA ILE A 136 5.59 38.22 23.55
C ILE A 136 6.46 38.68 22.40
N THR A 137 7.76 38.38 22.44
CA THR A 137 8.69 38.65 21.34
C THR A 137 8.33 37.83 20.09
N THR A 138 8.06 36.54 20.22
CA THR A 138 7.67 35.65 19.10
C THR A 138 6.35 36.07 18.48
N LEU A 139 5.35 36.47 19.27
CA LEU A 139 4.07 36.99 18.78
C LEU A 139 4.18 38.38 18.16
N SER A 140 5.25 39.12 18.45
CA SER A 140 5.53 40.42 17.85
C SER A 140 6.32 40.30 16.56
N ALA A 141 6.99 39.17 16.33
CA ALA A 141 7.74 38.91 15.13
C ALA A 141 6.79 38.66 13.94
N PRO A 142 7.16 39.09 12.72
CA PRO A 142 6.41 38.71 11.53
C PRO A 142 6.38 37.19 11.40
N LEU A 143 5.22 36.64 11.01
CA LEU A 143 5.07 35.21 10.74
C LEU A 143 6.15 34.78 9.73
N PRO A 144 6.94 33.73 10.03
CA PRO A 144 7.93 33.23 9.08
C PRO A 144 7.21 32.81 7.79
N PRO A 145 7.79 33.06 6.61
CA PRO A 145 7.23 32.58 5.36
C PRO A 145 7.30 31.05 5.36
N THR A 146 6.19 30.38 5.69
CA THR A 146 6.09 28.92 5.67
C THR A 146 5.05 28.48 4.65
N ALA A 147 5.30 27.35 3.98
CA ALA A 147 4.34 26.73 3.07
C ALA A 147 3.09 26.17 3.78
N SER A 148 3.11 26.12 5.12
CA SER A 148 2.04 25.54 5.95
C SER A 148 1.75 26.41 7.19
N PRO A 149 1.17 27.61 7.02
CA PRO A 149 1.03 28.61 8.08
C PRO A 149 0.16 28.15 9.26
N LEU A 150 -0.83 27.28 9.01
CA LEU A 150 -1.67 26.69 10.06
C LEU A 150 -0.89 25.77 11.01
N ILE A 151 0.04 24.96 10.48
CA ILE A 151 0.84 24.03 11.28
C ILE A 151 1.79 24.80 12.17
N SER A 152 2.52 25.76 11.60
CA SER A 152 3.43 26.64 12.35
C SER A 152 2.68 27.41 13.45
N THR A 153 1.48 27.92 13.14
CA THR A 153 0.66 28.62 14.14
C THR A 153 0.15 27.68 15.24
N ASN A 154 -0.22 26.43 14.92
CA ASN A 154 -0.65 25.46 15.92
C ASN A 154 0.47 25.12 16.92
N LEU A 155 1.70 24.94 16.44
CA LEU A 155 2.88 24.75 17.29
C LEU A 155 3.12 25.94 18.21
N LEU A 156 3.06 27.17 17.67
CA LEU A 156 3.18 28.39 18.47
C LEU A 156 2.09 28.48 19.55
N LEU A 157 0.83 28.17 19.21
CA LEU A 157 -0.26 28.14 20.18
C LEU A 157 -0.07 27.09 21.27
N LYS A 158 0.52 25.92 20.95
CA LYS A 158 0.90 24.90 21.93
C LYS A 158 1.97 25.41 22.89
N GLU A 159 3.00 26.09 22.39
CA GLU A 159 4.04 26.71 23.22
C GLU A 159 3.45 27.77 24.17
N ILE A 160 2.55 28.62 23.65
CA ILE A 160 1.87 29.63 24.48
C ILE A 160 1.02 28.97 25.57
N LEU A 161 0.30 27.90 25.26
CA LEU A 161 -0.46 27.13 26.24
C LEU A 161 0.43 26.51 27.32
N VAL A 162 1.61 26.00 26.97
CA VAL A 162 2.56 25.44 27.94
C VAL A 162 3.06 26.53 28.89
N ALA A 163 3.46 27.69 28.38
CA ALA A 163 3.93 28.78 29.23
C ALA A 163 2.81 29.40 30.09
N LEU A 164 1.59 29.52 29.55
CA LEU A 164 0.43 29.94 30.33
C LEU A 164 0.15 28.96 31.48
N ARG A 165 0.28 27.64 31.26
CA ARG A 165 0.14 26.64 32.33
C ARG A 165 1.22 26.77 33.39
N GLN A 166 2.47 26.96 32.98
CA GLN A 166 3.61 27.13 33.91
C GLN A 166 3.43 28.37 34.81
N ARG A 167 2.89 29.47 34.29
CA ARG A 167 2.57 30.67 35.08
C ARG A 167 1.29 30.58 35.91
N ALA A 168 0.35 29.71 35.51
CA ALA A 168 -0.96 29.59 36.14
C ALA A 168 -0.98 28.59 37.32
N ALA A 169 0.15 28.08 37.81
CA ALA A 169 0.22 27.19 38.97
C ALA A 169 0.80 27.89 40.22
N PRO A 170 0.35 27.64 41.46
CA PRO A 170 -0.98 27.31 41.97
C PRO A 170 -1.62 28.49 42.77
N SER A 171 -1.24 29.75 42.55
CA SER A 171 -1.89 30.89 43.21
C SER A 171 -3.12 31.35 42.41
N THR A 172 -4.31 31.01 42.92
CA THR A 172 -5.60 31.69 42.64
C THR A 172 -5.78 32.18 41.20
N THR A 173 -5.80 31.24 40.25
CA THR A 173 -5.92 31.54 38.81
C THR A 173 -7.09 32.48 38.51
N SER A 174 -6.76 33.70 38.06
CA SER A 174 -7.73 34.68 37.60
C SER A 174 -8.61 34.08 36.51
N GLN A 175 -9.91 34.39 36.51
CA GLN A 175 -10.88 33.88 35.53
C GLN A 175 -10.42 34.11 34.07
N LEU A 176 -9.58 35.13 33.85
CA LEU A 176 -8.98 35.47 32.58
C LEU A 176 -8.02 34.38 32.07
N ALA A 177 -7.12 33.85 32.90
CA ALA A 177 -6.19 32.80 32.49
C ALA A 177 -6.92 31.52 32.03
N ARG A 178 -7.99 31.14 32.73
CA ARG A 178 -8.84 30.01 32.32
C ARG A 178 -9.57 30.27 31.01
N LEU A 179 -10.05 31.50 30.79
CA LEU A 179 -10.70 31.90 29.55
C LEU A 179 -9.72 31.77 28.37
N VAL A 180 -8.51 32.31 28.50
CA VAL A 180 -7.47 32.24 27.45
C VAL A 180 -7.07 30.81 27.13
N ILE A 181 -6.89 29.95 28.15
CA ILE A 181 -6.58 28.54 27.91
C ILE A 181 -7.73 27.83 27.17
N ASN A 182 -8.98 28.13 27.52
CA ASN A 182 -10.14 27.52 26.87
C ASN A 182 -10.33 28.01 25.43
N THR A 183 -10.08 29.30 25.15
CA THR A 183 -10.13 29.83 23.78
C THR A 183 -9.02 29.23 22.92
N MET A 184 -7.79 29.12 23.43
CA MET A 184 -6.70 28.47 22.70
C MET A 184 -6.97 26.99 22.40
N LYS A 185 -7.50 26.24 23.37
CA LYS A 185 -7.95 24.85 23.14
C LYS A 185 -9.04 24.77 22.06
N SER A 186 -9.96 25.73 22.04
CA SER A 186 -11.04 25.79 21.05
C SER A 186 -10.50 26.12 19.65
N ILE A 187 -9.52 27.02 19.54
CA ILE A 187 -8.84 27.35 18.28
C ILE A 187 -8.08 26.13 17.74
N MET A 188 -7.37 25.39 18.60
CA MET A 188 -6.67 24.17 18.19
C MET A 188 -7.65 23.12 17.67
N ALA A 189 -8.76 22.89 18.38
CA ALA A 189 -9.80 21.96 17.95
C ALA A 189 -10.45 22.38 16.61
N LEU A 190 -10.65 23.68 16.39
CA LEU A 190 -11.11 24.21 15.10
C LEU A 190 -10.07 23.94 14.00
N ALA A 191 -8.79 24.24 14.25
CA ALA A 191 -7.73 24.02 13.26
C ALA A 191 -7.62 22.54 12.87
N ASP A 192 -7.81 21.63 13.82
CA ASP A 192 -7.88 20.18 13.54
C ASP A 192 -9.11 19.83 12.69
N THR A 193 -10.26 20.47 12.94
CA THR A 193 -11.48 20.31 12.14
C THR A 193 -11.28 20.83 10.71
N MET A 194 -10.72 22.04 10.55
CA MET A 194 -10.41 22.62 9.25
C MET A 194 -9.36 21.81 8.48
N LYS A 195 -8.39 21.22 9.17
CA LYS A 195 -7.43 20.30 8.55
C LYS A 195 -8.15 19.05 8.03
N ALA A 196 -9.13 18.53 8.77
CA ALA A 196 -9.95 17.42 8.32
C ALA A 196 -10.79 17.81 7.08
N ASP A 197 -11.43 18.98 7.10
CA ASP A 197 -12.24 19.49 5.98
C ASP A 197 -11.39 19.78 4.74
N LEU A 198 -10.22 20.41 4.89
CA LEU A 198 -9.30 20.68 3.79
C LEU A 198 -8.81 19.36 3.19
N ASN A 199 -8.45 18.39 4.02
CA ASN A 199 -8.08 17.07 3.52
C ASN A 199 -9.26 16.39 2.80
N GLN A 200 -10.49 16.51 3.29
CA GLN A 200 -11.67 15.97 2.64
C GLN A 200 -11.91 16.66 1.29
N PHE A 201 -11.72 17.98 1.21
CA PHE A 201 -11.82 18.75 -0.03
C PHE A 201 -10.75 18.33 -1.04
N VAL A 202 -9.48 18.26 -0.61
CA VAL A 202 -8.35 17.84 -1.44
C VAL A 202 -8.60 16.43 -1.98
N LEU A 203 -9.04 15.49 -1.13
CA LEU A 203 -9.40 14.15 -1.58
C LEU A 203 -10.58 14.16 -2.55
N GLY A 204 -11.61 14.97 -2.29
CA GLY A 204 -12.77 15.12 -3.18
C GLY A 204 -12.42 15.70 -4.56
N SER A 205 -11.33 16.47 -4.66
CA SER A 205 -10.82 17.00 -5.93
C SER A 205 -9.85 16.07 -6.68
N MET A 206 -9.32 15.05 -6.00
CA MET A 206 -8.35 14.14 -6.59
C MET A 206 -9.04 13.10 -7.46
N THR A 207 -8.46 12.86 -8.64
CA THR A 207 -8.82 11.71 -9.47
C THR A 207 -8.33 10.41 -8.81
N GLU A 208 -8.94 9.28 -9.16
CA GLU A 208 -8.56 7.98 -8.60
C GLU A 208 -7.12 7.58 -8.99
N THR A 209 -6.66 7.98 -10.18
CA THR A 209 -5.28 7.78 -10.64
C THR A 209 -4.29 8.58 -9.80
N GLN A 210 -4.55 9.88 -9.60
CA GLN A 210 -3.71 10.71 -8.71
C GLN A 210 -3.66 10.16 -7.28
N LEU A 211 -4.79 9.68 -6.78
CA LEU A 211 -4.84 9.09 -5.45
C LEU A 211 -4.03 7.78 -5.39
N ARG A 212 -4.12 6.94 -6.42
CA ARG A 212 -3.30 5.73 -6.55
C ARG A 212 -1.81 6.08 -6.58
N ASP A 213 -1.40 7.09 -7.33
CA ASP A 213 0.00 7.53 -7.41
C ASP A 213 0.52 7.99 -6.03
N ILE A 214 -0.29 8.75 -5.29
CA ILE A 214 0.05 9.17 -3.93
C ILE A 214 0.18 7.96 -3.00
N VAL A 215 -0.73 6.99 -3.10
CA VAL A 215 -0.66 5.75 -2.30
C VAL A 215 0.60 4.96 -2.64
N VAL A 216 0.93 4.80 -3.93
CA VAL A 216 2.15 4.13 -4.39
C VAL A 216 3.40 4.82 -3.85
N GLN A 217 3.49 6.15 -3.97
CA GLN A 217 4.63 6.92 -3.44
C GLN A 217 4.75 6.81 -1.92
N GLN A 218 3.63 6.89 -1.19
CA GLN A 218 3.62 6.77 0.26
C GLN A 218 4.00 5.37 0.72
N ALA A 219 3.46 4.33 0.05
CA ALA A 219 3.78 2.94 0.32
C ALA A 219 5.27 2.66 0.06
N ALA A 220 5.80 3.11 -1.08
CA ALA A 220 7.21 2.98 -1.44
C ALA A 220 8.14 3.61 -0.39
N LYS A 221 7.86 4.87 -0.03
CA LYS A 221 8.64 5.59 0.99
C LYS A 221 8.58 4.86 2.33
N ARG A 222 7.38 4.45 2.76
CA ARG A 222 7.19 3.84 4.08
C ARG A 222 7.82 2.46 4.16
N GLU A 223 7.70 1.66 3.12
CA GLU A 223 8.36 0.36 2.99
C GLU A 223 9.87 0.51 3.14
N LYS A 224 10.48 1.41 2.38
CA LYS A 224 11.92 1.65 2.43
C LYS A 224 12.38 2.09 3.82
N GLU A 225 11.69 3.06 4.42
CA GLU A 225 11.97 3.51 5.80
C GLU A 225 11.96 2.34 6.79
N VAL A 226 10.92 1.49 6.74
CA VAL A 226 10.73 0.39 7.68
C VAL A 226 11.74 -0.74 7.45
N VAL A 227 12.02 -1.11 6.21
CA VAL A 227 13.04 -2.13 5.90
C VAL A 227 14.43 -1.64 6.30
N LEU A 228 14.79 -0.39 6.02
CA LEU A 228 16.09 0.15 6.45
C LEU A 228 16.22 0.27 7.97
N ASP A 229 15.12 0.55 8.68
CA ASP A 229 15.09 0.57 10.16
C ASP A 229 15.24 -0.83 10.76
N ILE A 230 14.55 -1.84 10.21
CA ILE A 230 14.62 -3.23 10.69
C ILE A 230 16.01 -3.86 10.43
N TRP A 231 16.65 -3.52 9.31
CA TRP A 231 17.99 -4.02 8.97
C TRP A 231 19.12 -3.08 9.41
N GLY A 232 18.78 -1.94 10.02
CA GLY A 232 19.74 -1.03 10.62
C GLY A 232 20.14 -1.50 12.02
N ASP A 233 21.44 -1.40 12.33
CA ASP A 233 21.87 -1.51 13.72
C ASP A 233 21.40 -0.25 14.48
N SER A 234 21.23 -0.36 15.80
CA SER A 234 20.78 0.77 16.65
C SER A 234 21.58 2.07 16.37
N GLY A 235 20.97 2.98 15.61
CA GLY A 235 21.54 4.28 15.24
C GLY A 235 22.36 4.35 13.95
N LYS A 236 22.45 3.26 13.17
CA LYS A 236 23.06 3.26 11.82
C LYS A 236 22.00 3.06 10.75
N ASP A 237 22.25 3.65 9.59
CA ASP A 237 21.44 3.41 8.40
C ASP A 237 21.64 1.97 7.92
N GLY A 238 20.57 1.19 7.78
CA GLY A 238 20.59 -0.21 7.31
C GLY A 238 20.96 -0.36 5.83
N THR A 239 21.19 0.74 5.11
CA THR A 239 21.46 0.77 3.68
C THR A 239 22.64 -0.15 3.27
N GLU A 240 23.77 -0.09 3.97
CA GLU A 240 24.96 -0.90 3.63
C GLU A 240 24.69 -2.40 3.81
N ARG A 241 23.98 -2.79 4.88
CA ARG A 241 23.62 -4.18 5.15
C ARG A 241 22.64 -4.70 4.10
N VAL A 242 21.62 -3.93 3.76
CA VAL A 242 20.62 -4.28 2.74
C VAL A 242 21.28 -4.43 1.36
N GLN A 243 22.20 -3.54 0.99
CA GLN A 243 22.94 -3.62 -0.27
C GLN A 243 23.87 -4.85 -0.29
N THR A 244 24.57 -5.14 0.80
CA THR A 244 25.44 -6.33 0.91
C THR A 244 24.64 -7.63 0.76
N LEU A 245 23.49 -7.71 1.43
CA LEU A 245 22.60 -8.89 1.34
C LEU A 245 22.03 -9.06 -0.08
N TRP A 246 21.68 -7.95 -0.75
CA TRP A 246 21.25 -7.97 -2.14
C TRP A 246 22.35 -8.48 -3.07
N GLN A 247 23.56 -7.91 -3.00
CA GLN A 247 24.69 -8.33 -3.84
C GLN A 247 25.05 -9.80 -3.62
N THR A 248 25.14 -10.23 -2.35
CA THR A 248 25.41 -11.63 -2.00
C THR A 248 24.37 -12.56 -2.63
N TRP A 249 23.08 -12.22 -2.51
CA TRP A 249 22.00 -13.02 -3.09
C TRP A 249 22.03 -13.04 -4.63
N VAL A 250 22.35 -11.93 -5.27
CA VAL A 250 22.51 -11.84 -6.74
C VAL A 250 23.72 -12.67 -7.22
N ASP A 251 24.81 -12.66 -6.47
CA ASP A 251 26.04 -13.40 -6.80
C ASP A 251 25.87 -14.93 -6.75
N GLU A 252 24.90 -15.42 -5.97
CA GLU A 252 24.49 -16.83 -5.91
C GLU A 252 23.73 -17.33 -7.15
N LEU A 253 23.58 -16.52 -8.19
CA LEU A 253 22.95 -16.95 -9.44
C LEU A 253 23.74 -18.12 -10.08
N GLU A 254 23.05 -19.24 -10.31
CA GLU A 254 23.62 -20.39 -11.01
C GLU A 254 23.39 -20.26 -12.53
N GLY A 255 24.41 -20.57 -13.33
CA GLY A 255 24.32 -20.62 -14.79
C GLY A 255 24.95 -19.43 -15.51
N GLU A 256 24.46 -19.12 -16.71
CA GLU A 256 24.96 -18.03 -17.54
C GLU A 256 24.52 -16.68 -16.97
N ARG A 257 25.50 -15.82 -16.63
CA ARG A 257 25.23 -14.48 -16.11
C ARG A 257 24.85 -13.54 -17.27
N PRO A 258 23.64 -12.93 -17.28
CA PRO A 258 23.27 -11.97 -18.31
C PRO A 258 24.10 -10.68 -18.17
N SER A 259 24.16 -9.89 -19.25
CA SER A 259 24.94 -8.65 -19.29
C SER A 259 24.30 -7.50 -18.54
N GLU A 260 22.97 -7.44 -18.48
CA GLU A 260 22.25 -6.36 -17.80
C GLU A 260 22.04 -6.70 -16.32
N PRO A 261 22.40 -5.80 -15.38
CA PRO A 261 22.30 -6.07 -13.94
C PRO A 261 20.86 -6.36 -13.49
N ARG A 262 19.90 -5.70 -14.14
CA ARG A 262 18.47 -5.94 -13.92
C ARG A 262 18.08 -7.39 -14.22
N ASP A 263 18.61 -7.95 -15.31
CA ASP A 263 18.31 -9.32 -15.71
C ASP A 263 18.93 -10.34 -14.77
N ILE A 264 20.08 -10.04 -14.15
CA ILE A 264 20.76 -10.95 -13.22
C ILE A 264 19.85 -11.24 -12.03
N TRP A 265 19.34 -10.20 -11.37
CA TRP A 265 18.51 -10.38 -10.18
C TRP A 265 17.12 -10.92 -10.51
N ILE A 266 16.55 -10.61 -11.68
CA ILE A 266 15.28 -11.20 -12.15
C ILE A 266 15.44 -12.71 -12.35
N ARG A 267 16.53 -13.14 -13.02
CA ARG A 267 16.82 -14.58 -13.18
C ARG A 267 17.04 -15.26 -11.83
N ARG A 268 17.71 -14.59 -10.89
CA ARG A 268 17.89 -15.09 -9.53
C ARG A 268 16.55 -15.24 -8.81
N LEU A 269 15.64 -14.27 -8.93
CA LEU A 269 14.29 -14.35 -8.37
C LEU A 269 13.52 -15.55 -8.92
N VAL A 270 13.55 -15.76 -10.24
CA VAL A 270 12.90 -16.91 -10.87
C VAL A 270 13.52 -18.23 -10.42
N GLN A 271 14.84 -18.29 -10.26
CA GLN A 271 15.53 -19.46 -9.70
C GLN A 271 15.06 -19.74 -8.26
N SER A 272 14.96 -18.71 -7.42
CA SER A 272 14.41 -18.81 -6.06
C SER A 272 12.97 -19.31 -6.07
N LEU A 273 12.09 -18.76 -6.91
CA LEU A 273 10.70 -19.23 -7.05
C LEU A 273 10.59 -20.67 -7.58
N GLY A 274 11.61 -21.12 -8.31
CA GLY A 274 11.75 -22.49 -8.79
C GLY A 274 12.27 -23.50 -7.78
N SER A 275 12.75 -23.05 -6.62
CA SER A 275 13.33 -23.94 -5.61
C SER A 275 12.26 -24.86 -5.00
N THR A 276 12.69 -26.01 -4.49
CA THR A 276 11.86 -26.90 -3.64
C THR A 276 11.75 -26.36 -2.22
N LYS A 277 12.63 -25.44 -1.82
CA LYS A 277 12.61 -24.80 -0.51
C LYS A 277 11.75 -23.54 -0.56
N ALA A 278 10.86 -23.37 0.40
CA ALA A 278 9.94 -22.23 0.46
C ALA A 278 10.72 -20.90 0.49
N VAL A 279 10.33 -19.95 -0.36
CA VAL A 279 10.89 -18.59 -0.31
C VAL A 279 10.54 -17.96 1.04
N SER A 280 11.52 -17.31 1.66
CA SER A 280 11.32 -16.65 2.94
C SER A 280 12.16 -15.38 3.02
N CYS A 281 11.67 -14.36 3.70
CA CYS A 281 12.45 -13.19 4.07
C CYS A 281 12.41 -13.05 5.59
N THR A 282 13.51 -13.38 6.26
CA THR A 282 13.59 -13.41 7.72
C THR A 282 14.19 -12.12 8.26
N MET A 283 13.59 -11.57 9.33
CA MET A 283 14.15 -10.43 10.05
C MET A 283 15.47 -10.83 10.75
N PRO A 284 16.46 -9.92 10.84
CA PRO A 284 17.82 -10.24 11.28
C PRO A 284 17.92 -10.82 12.70
N ASP A 285 17.07 -10.40 13.64
CA ASP A 285 17.21 -10.79 15.06
C ASP A 285 16.59 -12.15 15.42
N LEU A 286 15.76 -12.73 14.55
CA LEU A 286 14.93 -13.85 14.97
C LEU A 286 15.60 -15.22 14.82
N ASN A 287 16.57 -15.42 13.93
CA ASN A 287 17.21 -16.73 13.69
C ASN A 287 18.45 -16.65 12.76
N GLU A 288 19.61 -16.19 13.25
CA GLU A 288 20.86 -16.30 12.48
C GLU A 288 21.41 -17.75 12.46
N GLU A 289 21.17 -18.56 13.50
CA GLU A 289 21.75 -19.91 13.61
C GLU A 289 21.02 -20.99 12.77
N LEU A 290 19.74 -20.79 12.43
CA LEU A 290 18.98 -21.70 11.56
C LEU A 290 19.09 -21.34 10.06
N ALA A 291 20.01 -20.43 9.71
CA ALA A 291 19.97 -19.72 8.43
C ALA A 291 20.53 -20.44 7.21
N HIS A 292 21.40 -21.44 7.40
CA HIS A 292 22.27 -21.91 6.33
C HIS A 292 21.60 -22.78 5.26
N ASP A 293 20.29 -23.02 5.36
CA ASP A 293 19.60 -23.96 4.50
C ASP A 293 18.37 -23.40 3.77
N HIS A 294 18.16 -22.08 3.75
CA HIS A 294 16.91 -21.51 3.26
C HIS A 294 17.06 -20.72 1.95
N ASN A 295 16.03 -20.84 1.11
CA ASN A 295 15.80 -20.02 -0.07
C ASN A 295 15.40 -18.60 0.37
N ARG A 296 16.39 -17.85 0.86
CA ARG A 296 16.20 -16.54 1.47
C ARG A 296 16.14 -15.46 0.41
N LEU A 297 15.09 -14.66 0.45
CA LEU A 297 14.95 -13.47 -0.36
C LEU A 297 15.61 -12.28 0.36
N PRO A 298 16.22 -11.35 -0.40
CA PRO A 298 16.82 -10.17 0.19
C PRO A 298 15.75 -9.22 0.77
N PRO A 299 16.15 -8.27 1.65
CA PRO A 299 15.21 -7.44 2.43
C PRO A 299 14.22 -6.63 1.59
N GLN A 300 14.57 -6.30 0.36
CA GLN A 300 13.73 -5.57 -0.61
C GLN A 300 12.43 -6.31 -0.93
N PHE A 301 12.39 -7.64 -0.77
CA PHE A 301 11.19 -8.45 -0.96
C PHE A 301 10.43 -8.70 0.34
N PHE A 302 10.79 -8.08 1.47
CA PHE A 302 10.21 -8.41 2.77
C PHE A 302 8.67 -8.36 2.77
N PHE A 303 8.07 -7.28 2.26
CA PHE A 303 6.60 -7.16 2.17
C PHE A 303 6.00 -7.94 0.99
N ALA A 304 6.80 -8.27 -0.03
CA ALA A 304 6.39 -9.10 -1.16
C ALA A 304 6.49 -10.61 -0.87
N ALA A 305 7.20 -11.02 0.19
CA ALA A 305 7.54 -12.42 0.45
C ALA A 305 6.33 -13.35 0.54
N PRO A 306 5.21 -13.00 1.20
CA PRO A 306 4.01 -13.86 1.21
C PRO A 306 3.43 -14.10 -0.19
N ARG A 307 3.47 -13.07 -1.05
CA ARG A 307 2.97 -13.15 -2.43
C ARG A 307 3.92 -13.90 -3.34
N LEU A 308 5.22 -13.80 -3.09
CA LEU A 308 6.23 -14.62 -3.78
C LEU A 308 6.16 -16.09 -3.35
N LEU A 309 5.80 -16.37 -2.09
CA LEU A 309 5.53 -17.74 -1.63
C LEU A 309 4.28 -18.31 -2.31
N TYR A 310 3.20 -17.53 -2.38
CA TYR A 310 2.03 -17.88 -3.19
C TYR A 310 2.43 -18.15 -4.64
N ALA A 311 3.29 -17.31 -5.23
CA ALA A 311 3.77 -17.48 -6.59
C ALA A 311 4.58 -18.76 -6.79
N GLN A 312 5.43 -19.11 -5.84
CA GLN A 312 6.17 -20.37 -5.85
C GLN A 312 5.23 -21.58 -5.82
N ASN A 313 4.25 -21.60 -4.90
CA ASN A 313 3.28 -22.69 -4.80
C ASN A 313 2.45 -22.83 -6.09
N TYR A 314 2.05 -21.69 -6.67
CA TYR A 314 1.34 -21.63 -7.94
C TYR A 314 2.18 -22.21 -9.10
N LEU A 315 3.48 -21.87 -9.18
CA LEU A 315 4.39 -22.43 -10.19
C LEU A 315 4.56 -23.94 -10.01
N GLN A 316 4.70 -24.42 -8.77
CA GLN A 316 4.77 -25.85 -8.49
C GLN A 316 3.49 -26.57 -8.92
N ALA A 317 2.32 -26.00 -8.62
CA ALA A 317 1.03 -26.54 -9.07
C ALA A 317 0.92 -26.61 -10.60
N LEU A 318 1.41 -25.59 -11.33
CA LEU A 318 1.44 -25.64 -12.80
C LEU A 318 2.31 -26.79 -13.31
N VAL A 319 3.48 -27.02 -12.70
CA VAL A 319 4.37 -28.14 -13.08
C VAL A 319 3.72 -29.49 -12.75
N VAL A 320 3.05 -29.62 -11.59
CA VAL A 320 2.30 -30.82 -11.23
C VAL A 320 1.20 -31.08 -12.26
N ALA A 321 0.38 -30.09 -12.58
CA ALA A 321 -0.71 -30.21 -13.53
C ALA A 321 -0.20 -30.61 -14.94
N ALA A 322 0.88 -29.98 -15.41
CA ALA A 322 1.54 -30.36 -16.67
C ALA A 322 2.09 -31.79 -16.65
N SER A 323 2.67 -32.22 -15.52
CA SER A 323 3.18 -33.58 -15.34
C SER A 323 2.06 -34.61 -15.41
N LEU A 324 0.94 -34.38 -14.70
CA LEU A 324 -0.25 -35.24 -14.76
C LEU A 324 -0.87 -35.28 -16.16
N ARG A 325 -0.90 -34.13 -16.86
CA ARG A 325 -1.37 -34.05 -18.25
C ARG A 325 -0.53 -34.89 -19.22
N SER A 326 0.77 -35.04 -18.94
CA SER A 326 1.67 -35.88 -19.76
C SER A 326 1.39 -37.39 -19.57
N LEU A 327 0.91 -37.81 -18.39
CA LEU A 327 0.60 -39.21 -18.08
C LEU A 327 -0.69 -39.70 -18.74
N THR A 328 -1.70 -38.84 -18.88
CA THR A 328 -3.02 -39.24 -19.41
C THR A 328 -2.97 -39.56 -20.92
N ARG A 329 -1.95 -39.06 -21.64
CA ARG A 329 -1.80 -39.18 -23.11
C ARG A 329 -3.08 -38.80 -23.87
N LEU A 330 -3.86 -37.84 -23.36
CA LEU A 330 -5.05 -37.37 -24.06
C LEU A 330 -4.61 -36.80 -25.42
N PRO A 331 -5.34 -37.09 -26.51
CA PRO A 331 -5.02 -36.56 -27.84
C PRO A 331 -4.90 -35.03 -27.79
N PRO A 332 -4.07 -34.44 -28.67
CA PRO A 332 -3.98 -32.99 -28.76
C PRO A 332 -5.39 -32.43 -28.99
N LEU A 333 -5.70 -31.33 -28.32
CA LEU A 333 -6.99 -30.64 -28.40
C LEU A 333 -7.28 -30.29 -29.87
N SER A 334 -7.99 -31.18 -30.54
CA SER A 334 -8.62 -30.89 -31.82
C SER A 334 -9.88 -30.09 -31.49
N GLN A 335 -10.17 -29.06 -32.29
CA GLN A 335 -11.16 -28.00 -31.97
C GLN A 335 -12.58 -28.47 -31.59
N SER A 336 -12.90 -29.76 -31.68
CA SER A 336 -14.24 -30.31 -31.41
C SER A 336 -14.41 -31.05 -30.08
N ASP A 337 -13.34 -31.41 -29.35
CA ASP A 337 -13.46 -32.30 -28.18
C ASP A 337 -13.33 -31.54 -26.85
N SER A 338 -14.48 -31.22 -26.24
CA SER A 338 -14.59 -30.53 -24.94
C SER A 338 -14.09 -31.36 -23.74
N ARG A 339 -13.87 -32.66 -23.94
CA ARG A 339 -13.53 -33.62 -22.86
C ARG A 339 -12.14 -33.39 -22.24
N GLY A 340 -11.17 -32.91 -23.04
CA GLY A 340 -9.81 -32.66 -22.57
C GLY A 340 -9.71 -31.46 -21.62
N HIS A 341 -10.52 -30.43 -21.88
CA HIS A 341 -10.59 -29.22 -21.06
C HIS A 341 -11.08 -29.53 -19.64
N ASP A 342 -12.11 -30.36 -19.54
CA ASP A 342 -12.73 -30.76 -18.27
C ASP A 342 -11.75 -31.47 -17.30
N PHE A 343 -10.79 -32.25 -17.81
CA PHE A 343 -9.75 -32.83 -16.94
C PHE A 343 -8.83 -31.75 -16.34
N MET A 344 -8.30 -30.86 -17.18
CA MET A 344 -7.35 -29.85 -16.74
C MET A 344 -8.01 -28.78 -15.87
N ASP A 345 -9.25 -28.38 -16.18
CA ASP A 345 -10.03 -27.46 -15.35
C ASP A 345 -10.22 -28.02 -13.94
N ARG A 346 -10.52 -29.32 -13.80
CA ARG A 346 -10.69 -29.96 -12.49
C ARG A 346 -9.39 -30.10 -11.71
N ILE A 347 -8.31 -30.59 -12.34
CA ILE A 347 -7.00 -30.68 -11.70
C ILE A 347 -6.55 -29.29 -11.24
N TRP A 348 -6.70 -28.29 -12.09
CA TRP A 348 -6.33 -26.92 -11.78
C TRP A 348 -7.18 -26.34 -10.65
N THR A 349 -8.49 -26.57 -10.66
CA THR A 349 -9.39 -26.12 -9.57
C THR A 349 -8.99 -26.74 -8.22
N LEU A 350 -8.67 -28.04 -8.20
CA LEU A 350 -8.22 -28.72 -6.97
C LEU A 350 -6.90 -28.16 -6.45
N LEU A 351 -5.93 -27.95 -7.33
CA LEU A 351 -4.62 -27.38 -6.96
C LEU A 351 -4.75 -25.92 -6.53
N LYS A 352 -5.53 -25.11 -7.25
CA LYS A 352 -5.73 -23.70 -6.92
C LYS A 352 -6.47 -23.52 -5.60
N ALA A 353 -7.49 -24.34 -5.32
CA ALA A 353 -8.17 -24.34 -4.03
C ALA A 353 -7.21 -24.64 -2.87
N GLU A 354 -6.25 -25.56 -3.06
CA GLU A 354 -5.24 -25.86 -2.05
C GLU A 354 -4.26 -24.70 -1.82
N ILE A 355 -3.94 -23.95 -2.87
CA ILE A 355 -3.05 -22.78 -2.77
C ILE A 355 -3.77 -21.59 -2.13
N ASP A 356 -5.07 -21.44 -2.41
CA ASP A 356 -5.90 -20.35 -1.90
C ASP A 356 -6.40 -20.61 -0.46
N GLU A 357 -6.38 -21.86 0.02
CA GLU A 357 -6.67 -22.20 1.42
C GLU A 357 -5.50 -21.80 2.34
N GLU A 358 -5.64 -20.70 3.07
CA GLU A 358 -4.64 -20.23 4.06
C GLU A 358 -4.54 -21.15 5.29
N ASP A 359 -5.55 -21.99 5.55
CA ASP A 359 -5.63 -22.82 6.75
C ASP A 359 -4.98 -24.21 6.56
N ALA A 360 -3.72 -24.34 7.00
CA ALA A 360 -2.90 -25.56 6.94
C ALA A 360 -3.46 -26.79 7.69
N SER A 361 -4.65 -26.71 8.30
CA SER A 361 -5.21 -27.75 9.18
C SER A 361 -6.04 -28.83 8.47
N ALA A 362 -6.32 -28.72 7.16
CA ALA A 362 -7.27 -29.59 6.45
C ALA A 362 -6.70 -30.48 5.31
N SER A 363 -5.39 -30.47 5.03
CA SER A 363 -4.87 -30.85 3.70
C SER A 363 -4.55 -32.33 3.43
N THR A 364 -4.56 -33.23 4.43
CA THR A 364 -4.09 -34.62 4.19
C THR A 364 -5.00 -35.47 3.29
N THR A 365 -6.23 -35.04 3.00
CA THR A 365 -7.21 -35.84 2.24
C THR A 365 -7.25 -35.59 0.73
N LYS A 366 -6.52 -34.60 0.20
CA LYS A 366 -6.74 -34.13 -1.19
C LYS A 366 -5.81 -34.74 -2.25
N ILE A 367 -4.60 -35.18 -1.87
CA ILE A 367 -3.62 -35.78 -2.82
C ILE A 367 -4.13 -37.11 -3.39
N ILE A 368 -4.94 -37.85 -2.62
CA ILE A 368 -5.51 -39.15 -3.02
C ILE A 368 -6.37 -39.02 -4.30
N ASN A 369 -6.94 -37.85 -4.55
CA ASN A 369 -7.84 -37.62 -5.67
C ASN A 369 -7.13 -37.50 -7.03
N PHE A 370 -5.82 -37.19 -7.08
CA PHE A 370 -5.13 -36.98 -8.36
C PHE A 370 -4.95 -38.28 -9.14
N ALA A 371 -4.61 -39.38 -8.45
CA ALA A 371 -4.46 -40.68 -9.08
C ALA A 371 -5.78 -41.14 -9.71
N ASP A 372 -6.89 -40.96 -9.00
CA ASP A 372 -8.22 -41.31 -9.48
C ASP A 372 -8.69 -40.40 -10.63
N GLU A 373 -8.34 -39.11 -10.60
CA GLU A 373 -8.63 -38.19 -11.70
C GLU A 373 -7.88 -38.60 -12.99
N VAL A 374 -6.61 -38.97 -12.87
CA VAL A 374 -5.80 -39.46 -14.01
C VAL A 374 -6.36 -40.77 -14.56
N VAL A 375 -6.74 -41.71 -13.70
CA VAL A 375 -7.39 -42.97 -14.11
C VAL A 375 -8.73 -42.68 -14.78
N ARG A 376 -9.53 -41.75 -14.24
CA ARG A 376 -10.81 -41.33 -14.83
C ARG A 376 -10.61 -40.72 -16.21
N ALA A 377 -9.64 -39.81 -16.37
CA ALA A 377 -9.31 -39.23 -17.66
C ALA A 377 -8.83 -40.28 -18.67
N ARG A 378 -8.05 -41.27 -18.21
CA ARG A 378 -7.62 -42.39 -19.05
C ARG A 378 -8.80 -43.23 -19.55
N ARG A 379 -9.75 -43.55 -18.67
CA ARG A 379 -10.99 -44.30 -18.98
C ARG A 379 -11.83 -43.66 -20.07
N LEU A 380 -11.73 -42.34 -20.26
CA LEU A 380 -12.43 -41.62 -21.34
C LEU A 380 -11.83 -41.88 -22.73
N VAL A 381 -10.55 -42.25 -22.80
CA VAL A 381 -9.84 -42.55 -24.06
C VAL A 381 -9.81 -44.05 -24.32
N SER A 382 -9.53 -44.85 -23.28
CA SER A 382 -9.45 -46.32 -23.35
C SER A 382 -9.79 -46.90 -21.99
N VAL A 383 -10.46 -48.06 -21.96
CA VAL A 383 -10.69 -48.81 -20.70
C VAL A 383 -9.33 -49.40 -20.27
N PRO A 384 -8.70 -48.92 -19.19
CA PRO A 384 -7.43 -49.46 -18.73
C PRO A 384 -7.69 -50.77 -17.98
N ASP A 385 -6.83 -51.77 -18.21
CA ASP A 385 -6.83 -52.99 -17.40
C ASP A 385 -6.39 -52.69 -15.95
N GLU A 386 -6.71 -53.55 -14.99
CA GLU A 386 -6.32 -53.38 -13.58
C GLU A 386 -4.81 -53.16 -13.39
N ARG A 387 -3.99 -53.80 -14.25
CA ARG A 387 -2.53 -53.62 -14.26
C ARG A 387 -2.12 -52.24 -14.78
N GLU A 388 -2.75 -51.74 -15.84
CA GLU A 388 -2.48 -50.39 -16.35
C GLU A 388 -2.93 -49.35 -15.32
N GLU A 389 -4.07 -49.57 -14.67
CA GLU A 389 -4.57 -48.70 -13.61
C GLU A 389 -3.60 -48.61 -12.42
N ALA A 390 -3.09 -49.75 -11.93
CA ALA A 390 -2.08 -49.79 -10.88
C ALA A 390 -0.77 -49.10 -11.30
N GLN A 391 -0.34 -49.30 -12.55
CA GLN A 391 0.83 -48.61 -13.11
C GLN A 391 0.63 -47.10 -13.21
N LEU A 392 -0.56 -46.63 -13.59
CA LEU A 392 -0.89 -45.21 -13.66
C LEU A 392 -0.86 -44.57 -12.27
N ARG A 393 -1.42 -45.22 -11.24
CA ARG A 393 -1.34 -44.72 -9.86
C ARG A 393 0.10 -44.62 -9.38
N ALA A 394 0.90 -45.68 -9.58
CA ALA A 394 2.32 -45.66 -9.24
C ALA A 394 3.11 -44.60 -10.03
N ALA A 395 2.74 -44.35 -11.30
CA ALA A 395 3.34 -43.29 -12.10
C ALA A 395 2.98 -41.90 -11.57
N VAL A 396 1.72 -41.68 -11.15
CA VAL A 396 1.29 -40.43 -10.51
C VAL A 396 2.12 -40.19 -9.24
N ASP A 397 2.18 -41.17 -8.34
CA ASP A 397 2.95 -41.07 -7.09
C ASP A 397 4.43 -40.75 -7.36
N ARG A 398 5.03 -41.37 -8.37
CA ARG A 398 6.42 -41.08 -8.78
C ARG A 398 6.56 -39.66 -9.32
N THR A 399 5.66 -39.21 -10.21
CA THR A 399 5.73 -37.87 -10.82
C THR A 399 5.48 -36.73 -9.84
N LEU A 400 4.79 -36.99 -8.72
CA LEU A 400 4.61 -36.01 -7.64
C LEU A 400 5.89 -35.83 -6.80
N GLN A 401 6.90 -36.69 -6.96
CA GLN A 401 8.19 -36.50 -6.30
C GLN A 401 9.01 -35.45 -7.04
N TYR A 402 9.53 -34.45 -6.31
CA TYR A 402 10.37 -33.38 -6.87
C TYR A 402 11.64 -33.89 -7.61
N GLY A 403 12.08 -35.12 -7.34
CA GLY A 403 13.22 -35.75 -7.99
C GLY A 403 12.90 -36.45 -9.32
N ASP A 404 11.63 -36.52 -9.74
CA ASP A 404 11.27 -37.17 -11.00
C ASP A 404 11.83 -36.37 -12.19
N PRO A 405 12.47 -37.02 -13.18
CA PRO A 405 13.11 -36.33 -14.30
C PRO A 405 12.11 -35.58 -15.19
N VAL A 406 10.85 -36.02 -15.27
CA VAL A 406 9.81 -35.33 -16.04
C VAL A 406 9.43 -34.03 -15.35
N PHE A 407 9.24 -34.08 -14.03
CA PHE A 407 8.97 -32.89 -13.21
C PHE A 407 10.07 -31.85 -13.35
N LEU A 408 11.33 -32.24 -13.15
CA LEU A 408 12.49 -31.35 -13.25
C LEU A 408 12.64 -30.75 -14.65
N LEU A 409 12.38 -31.53 -15.71
CA LEU A 409 12.45 -31.05 -17.09
C LEU A 409 11.37 -29.99 -17.37
N LEU A 410 10.13 -30.24 -16.96
CA LEU A 410 9.02 -29.30 -17.15
C LEU A 410 9.23 -28.02 -16.33
N GLN A 411 9.67 -28.16 -15.08
CA GLN A 411 10.02 -27.03 -14.23
C GLN A 411 11.12 -26.16 -14.86
N LYS A 412 12.23 -26.77 -15.28
CA LYS A 412 13.34 -26.02 -15.91
C LYS A 412 12.90 -25.26 -17.16
N ARG A 413 12.04 -25.87 -17.99
CA ARG A 413 11.48 -25.21 -19.19
C ARG A 413 10.59 -24.03 -18.84
N LEU A 414 9.69 -24.20 -17.87
CA LEU A 414 8.78 -23.16 -17.41
C LEU A 414 9.57 -21.97 -16.84
N LEU A 415 10.52 -22.24 -15.95
CA LEU A 415 11.33 -21.19 -15.31
C LEU A 415 12.21 -20.45 -16.31
N ALA A 416 12.81 -21.15 -17.28
CA ALA A 416 13.59 -20.52 -18.34
C ALA A 416 12.71 -19.56 -19.18
N ALA A 417 11.53 -20.03 -19.60
CA ALA A 417 10.60 -19.21 -20.37
C ALA A 417 10.08 -17.99 -19.58
N LEU A 418 9.78 -18.17 -18.29
CA LEU A 418 9.38 -17.08 -17.39
C LEU A 418 10.50 -16.05 -17.21
N ALA A 419 11.73 -16.50 -16.96
CA ALA A 419 12.89 -15.62 -16.83
C ALA A 419 13.11 -14.80 -18.11
N ASP A 420 13.11 -15.44 -19.28
CA ASP A 420 13.27 -14.75 -20.55
C ASP A 420 12.14 -13.74 -20.80
N GLN A 421 10.90 -14.09 -20.42
CA GLN A 421 9.77 -13.18 -20.59
C GLN A 421 9.78 -12.00 -19.61
N LEU A 422 10.29 -12.19 -18.39
CA LEU A 422 10.40 -11.13 -17.37
C LEU A 422 11.58 -10.17 -17.63
N CYS A 423 12.67 -10.69 -18.23
CA CYS A 423 13.81 -9.89 -18.68
C CYS A 423 13.48 -9.04 -19.92
N ARG A 424 12.53 -9.47 -20.77
CA ARG A 424 12.18 -8.69 -21.97
C ARG A 424 11.76 -7.27 -21.59
N PRO A 425 12.44 -6.23 -22.12
CA PRO A 425 12.03 -4.86 -21.90
C PRO A 425 10.62 -4.69 -22.44
N ARG A 426 9.73 -4.14 -21.62
CA ARG A 426 8.39 -3.80 -22.09
C ARG A 426 8.53 -2.67 -23.08
N VAL A 427 8.37 -3.00 -24.36
CA VAL A 427 8.03 -2.01 -25.37
C VAL A 427 6.64 -1.53 -24.98
N THR A 428 6.57 -0.42 -24.24
CA THR A 428 5.32 0.30 -24.08
C THR A 428 4.84 0.59 -25.50
N PRO A 429 3.61 0.15 -25.89
CA PRO A 429 3.10 0.37 -27.24
C PRO A 429 3.08 1.86 -27.62
N ASP A 430 3.19 2.74 -26.63
CA ASP A 430 3.63 4.13 -26.77
C ASP A 430 5.11 4.26 -27.12
N GLY A 431 5.58 3.53 -28.13
CA GLY A 431 6.78 3.89 -28.91
C GLY A 431 6.67 5.27 -29.58
N VAL A 432 5.60 6.03 -29.28
CA VAL A 432 5.69 7.47 -29.10
C VAL A 432 6.67 7.71 -27.95
N VAL A 433 7.98 7.65 -28.27
CA VAL A 433 8.96 8.57 -27.70
C VAL A 433 8.21 9.85 -27.40
N ASN A 434 8.29 10.39 -26.19
CA ASN A 434 7.83 11.74 -25.88
C ASN A 434 8.59 12.74 -26.78
N HIS A 435 8.39 12.70 -28.10
CA HIS A 435 8.39 13.85 -28.95
C HIS A 435 7.30 14.70 -28.34
N ALA A 436 7.73 15.62 -27.47
CA ALA A 436 6.97 16.81 -27.17
C ALA A 436 6.27 17.21 -28.47
N PRO A 437 4.92 17.25 -28.52
CA PRO A 437 4.19 17.40 -29.76
C PRO A 437 4.79 18.56 -30.54
N GLU A 438 5.45 18.25 -31.66
CA GLU A 438 6.31 19.20 -32.40
C GLU A 438 5.50 20.41 -32.90
N ARG A 439 4.18 20.29 -32.89
CA ARG A 439 3.23 21.37 -33.01
C ARG A 439 2.31 21.45 -31.80
N MET A 440 2.52 22.47 -30.98
CA MET A 440 1.45 23.03 -30.15
C MET A 440 0.40 23.68 -31.06
N GLN A 441 -0.64 22.93 -31.43
CA GLN A 441 -1.83 23.51 -32.04
C GLN A 441 -2.65 24.24 -30.98
N THR A 442 -2.42 25.54 -30.83
CA THR A 442 -3.29 26.47 -30.12
C THR A 442 -4.54 26.76 -30.96
N GLY A 443 -5.36 25.74 -31.20
CA GLY A 443 -6.58 25.85 -31.99
C GLY A 443 -7.78 26.34 -31.17
N ARG A 444 -8.08 27.64 -31.22
CA ARG A 444 -9.44 28.16 -31.02
C ARG A 444 -10.34 27.54 -32.10
N THR A 445 -10.96 26.39 -31.84
CA THR A 445 -12.07 25.91 -32.65
C THR A 445 -13.31 26.74 -32.34
N LEU A 446 -13.40 27.92 -32.97
CA LEU A 446 -14.64 28.66 -33.17
C LEU A 446 -15.47 27.88 -34.19
N GLY A 447 -16.36 27.00 -33.73
CA GLY A 447 -17.16 26.18 -34.64
C GLY A 447 -18.27 25.40 -33.95
N ASN A 448 -19.40 26.08 -33.75
CA ASN A 448 -20.77 25.54 -33.69
C ASN A 448 -21.03 24.31 -32.78
N GLY A 449 -21.41 24.62 -31.54
CA GLY A 449 -22.76 24.32 -31.08
C GLY A 449 -23.20 22.86 -31.07
N ARG A 450 -22.71 22.08 -30.11
CA ARG A 450 -23.51 21.04 -29.44
C ARG A 450 -23.23 21.06 -27.94
N ALA A 451 -24.19 21.62 -27.21
CA ALA A 451 -24.25 21.60 -25.75
C ALA A 451 -24.42 20.16 -25.22
N ASP A 452 -23.88 19.92 -24.02
CA ASP A 452 -24.27 18.88 -23.06
C ASP A 452 -23.74 17.44 -23.19
N LYS A 453 -22.60 17.21 -23.85
CA LYS A 453 -21.84 15.97 -23.59
C LYS A 453 -20.86 16.18 -22.45
N ARG A 454 -21.32 15.89 -21.22
CA ARG A 454 -20.42 15.72 -20.06
C ARG A 454 -19.31 14.76 -20.49
N PRO A 455 -18.03 15.11 -20.28
CA PRO A 455 -16.94 14.18 -20.53
C PRO A 455 -17.19 12.95 -19.67
N ARG A 456 -17.54 11.83 -20.31
CA ARG A 456 -17.42 10.53 -19.66
C ARG A 456 -15.92 10.35 -19.47
N LEU A 457 -15.48 10.46 -18.22
CA LEU A 457 -14.24 9.83 -17.77
C LEU A 457 -14.43 8.35 -18.08
N GLU A 458 -13.97 7.92 -19.25
CA GLU A 458 -13.64 6.53 -19.47
C GLU A 458 -12.53 6.26 -18.47
N ALA A 459 -12.91 5.60 -17.37
CA ALA A 459 -11.94 5.08 -16.42
C ALA A 459 -10.95 4.30 -17.27
N ASP A 460 -9.69 4.73 -17.27
CA ASP A 460 -8.57 3.99 -17.85
C ASP A 460 -8.67 2.59 -17.26
N ALA A 461 -9.34 1.71 -17.99
CA ALA A 461 -9.33 0.29 -17.72
C ALA A 461 -7.87 -0.03 -17.91
N GLU A 462 -7.11 -0.11 -16.80
CA GLU A 462 -5.69 -0.43 -16.78
C GLU A 462 -5.52 -1.46 -17.88
N HIS A 463 -4.97 -1.01 -19.01
CA HIS A 463 -4.83 -1.85 -20.17
C HIS A 463 -3.83 -2.86 -19.66
N SER A 464 -4.37 -3.97 -19.15
CA SER A 464 -3.64 -5.11 -18.69
C SER A 464 -2.93 -5.51 -19.96
N LEU A 465 -1.70 -5.01 -20.09
CA LEU A 465 -0.81 -5.29 -21.19
C LEU A 465 -0.67 -6.79 -21.07
N ALA A 466 -1.55 -7.50 -21.78
CA ALA A 466 -1.65 -8.93 -21.74
C ALA A 466 -0.37 -9.36 -22.42
N VAL A 467 0.67 -9.55 -21.59
CA VAL A 467 1.96 -10.04 -22.03
C VAL A 467 1.69 -11.50 -22.39
N ALA A 468 1.30 -11.73 -23.63
CA ALA A 468 1.07 -13.06 -24.14
C ALA A 468 2.43 -13.78 -24.13
N MET A 469 2.58 -14.73 -23.21
CA MET A 469 3.78 -15.53 -23.15
C MET A 469 3.87 -16.43 -24.40
N THR A 470 5.09 -16.64 -24.90
CA THR A 470 5.34 -17.64 -25.93
C THR A 470 4.97 -19.03 -25.41
N PRO A 471 4.32 -19.89 -26.21
CA PRO A 471 3.89 -21.21 -25.77
C PRO A 471 5.10 -22.03 -25.30
N VAL A 472 5.02 -22.57 -24.07
CA VAL A 472 6.07 -23.38 -23.47
C VAL A 472 5.78 -24.85 -23.71
N LYS A 473 6.77 -25.59 -24.20
CA LYS A 473 6.63 -27.02 -24.50
C LYS A 473 6.29 -27.83 -23.25
N GLY A 474 5.16 -28.53 -23.26
CA GLY A 474 4.57 -29.23 -22.11
C GLY A 474 3.50 -28.44 -21.35
N PHE A 475 3.27 -27.17 -21.71
CA PHE A 475 2.26 -26.28 -21.13
C PHE A 475 1.34 -25.70 -22.20
N GLU A 476 1.06 -26.47 -23.25
CA GLU A 476 0.23 -26.03 -24.38
C GLU A 476 -1.26 -25.99 -24.06
N ASP A 477 -1.68 -26.61 -22.95
CA ASP A 477 -3.08 -26.63 -22.53
C ASP A 477 -3.56 -25.22 -22.15
N PRO A 478 -4.74 -24.75 -22.63
CA PRO A 478 -5.20 -23.39 -22.39
C PRO A 478 -5.33 -23.01 -20.91
N VAL A 479 -5.67 -23.97 -20.04
CA VAL A 479 -5.77 -23.73 -18.58
C VAL A 479 -4.39 -23.41 -18.01
N LEU A 480 -3.37 -24.16 -18.43
CA LEU A 480 -1.98 -23.93 -18.03
C LEU A 480 -1.44 -22.61 -18.61
N VAL A 481 -1.70 -22.32 -19.89
CA VAL A 481 -1.30 -21.04 -20.51
C VAL A 481 -1.91 -19.87 -19.76
N HIS A 482 -3.20 -19.95 -19.40
CA HIS A 482 -3.86 -18.93 -18.60
C HIS A 482 -3.20 -18.77 -17.24
N GLY A 483 -2.95 -19.87 -16.53
CA GLY A 483 -2.27 -19.82 -15.23
C GLY A 483 -0.86 -19.25 -15.32
N ILE A 484 -0.11 -19.56 -16.36
CA ILE A 484 1.23 -18.99 -16.55
C ILE A 484 1.16 -17.47 -16.80
N ASN A 485 0.18 -16.99 -17.57
CA ASN A 485 0.00 -15.55 -17.78
C ASN A 485 -0.46 -14.85 -16.48
N GLU A 486 -1.30 -15.50 -15.67
CA GLU A 486 -1.71 -14.99 -14.35
C GLU A 486 -0.48 -14.80 -13.45
N ILE A 487 0.38 -15.82 -13.33
CA ILE A 487 1.55 -15.75 -12.46
C ILE A 487 2.63 -14.82 -13.00
N LEU A 488 2.84 -14.79 -14.32
CA LEU A 488 3.74 -13.84 -14.96
C LEU A 488 3.33 -12.40 -14.60
N THR A 489 2.04 -12.10 -14.65
CA THR A 489 1.50 -10.78 -14.30
C THR A 489 1.76 -10.45 -12.83
N LYS A 490 1.51 -11.40 -11.91
CA LYS A 490 1.76 -11.24 -10.47
C LYS A 490 3.25 -11.00 -10.16
N VAL A 491 4.15 -11.84 -10.68
CA VAL A 491 5.60 -11.69 -10.48
C VAL A 491 6.12 -10.39 -11.09
N HIS A 492 5.60 -10.00 -12.26
CA HIS A 492 5.99 -8.75 -12.91
C HIS A 492 5.58 -7.51 -12.09
N LYS A 493 4.43 -7.52 -11.40
CA LYS A 493 4.05 -6.44 -10.47
C LYS A 493 5.09 -6.26 -9.37
N HIS A 494 5.57 -7.35 -8.77
CA HIS A 494 6.61 -7.30 -7.74
C HIS A 494 7.98 -6.85 -8.29
N ILE A 495 8.35 -7.29 -9.49
CA ILE A 495 9.57 -6.82 -10.15
C ILE A 495 9.52 -5.31 -10.36
N ARG A 496 8.40 -4.81 -10.90
CA ARG A 496 8.19 -3.37 -11.10
C ARG A 496 8.19 -2.59 -9.78
N TRP A 497 7.64 -3.18 -8.72
CA TRP A 497 7.69 -2.58 -7.40
C TRP A 497 9.13 -2.41 -6.92
N VAL A 498 9.94 -3.47 -7.00
CA VAL A 498 11.36 -3.40 -6.62
C VAL A 498 12.13 -2.40 -7.49
N ASP A 499 11.94 -2.46 -8.82
CA ASP A 499 12.52 -1.49 -9.77
C ASP A 499 12.14 -0.03 -9.43
N ASN A 500 10.96 0.23 -8.86
CA ASN A 500 10.52 1.59 -8.55
C ASN A 500 10.96 2.07 -7.16
N VAL A 501 10.94 1.18 -6.16
CA VAL A 501 11.18 1.54 -4.75
C VAL A 501 12.66 1.46 -4.38
N TRP A 502 13.39 0.53 -4.99
CA TRP A 502 14.73 0.12 -4.59
C TRP A 502 15.80 0.38 -5.65
N PHE A 503 15.48 1.16 -6.71
CA PHE A 503 16.39 1.42 -7.85
C PHE A 503 17.74 2.01 -7.48
N ASP A 504 17.83 2.70 -6.34
CA ASP A 504 19.05 3.35 -5.88
C ASP A 504 19.99 2.40 -5.13
N LEU A 505 19.48 1.23 -4.74
CA LEU A 505 20.20 0.21 -3.97
C LEU A 505 20.44 -1.09 -4.76
N SER A 506 19.80 -1.23 -5.91
CA SER A 506 19.81 -2.43 -6.77
C SER A 506 20.97 -2.50 -7.75
#